data_AF-A0A839YLQ5-F1
#
_entry.id   AF-A0A839YLQ5-F1
#
_cell.length_a   1.000
_cell.length_b   1.000
_cell.length_c   1.000
_cell.angle_alpha   90.00
_cell.angle_beta   90.00
_cell.angle_gamma   90.00
#
_symmetry.space_group_name_H-M   'P 1'
#
loop_
_entity.id
_entity.type
_entity.pdbx_description
1 polymer ?
#
loop_
_entity_poly.entity_id
_entity_poly.type
_entity_poly.pdbx_seq_one_letter_code
_entity_poly.pdbx_strand_id
1 'polypeptide(L)'
;MTTRSFLAALGAAAALLAPAAAPAQGWPAPVNPLPERATALDKRFQPAIDFDTDVCFNVAAVDYNGNVSAAASTYATRPPASCRSAGYLRSSNVYARSRCNNGYCGRVYAYFWQSDFSHAYDWETIIVWTTDAGSGSRVVGVTRGDHGDWDTRAVSGGQLRFVSDTTGEHAKLVFHYETWGFSHLFRFSKTDGSDEPAENGTGQSVIQPLVSWNGYPSRSVRDRVAGYDFGSGNFEIKDARFATTLANANKSNIAPGFDPTLDAGNDSPGCPSGATTC
;
A
#
# COMPACT_ATOMS: atom_id res chain seq x y z
N MET A 1 31.46 12.19 85.20
CA MET A 1 31.61 11.05 84.26
C MET A 1 30.23 10.68 83.74
N THR A 2 29.76 11.41 82.74
CA THR A 2 29.65 10.96 81.33
C THR A 2 28.51 9.98 81.09
N THR A 3 27.31 10.55 80.94
CA THR A 3 26.10 9.99 80.33
C THR A 3 26.39 9.63 78.87
N ARG A 4 26.06 8.42 78.43
CA ARG A 4 26.10 8.02 77.00
C ARG A 4 24.69 7.75 76.51
N SER A 5 24.15 8.69 75.74
CA SER A 5 22.92 8.54 74.99
C SER A 5 23.18 7.74 73.71
N PHE A 6 22.41 6.67 73.50
CA PHE A 6 22.41 5.92 72.24
C PHE A 6 21.34 6.50 71.32
N LEU A 7 21.77 7.15 70.24
CA LEU A 7 20.90 7.57 69.12
C LEU A 7 20.77 6.39 68.16
N ALA A 8 19.57 5.80 68.08
CA ALA A 8 19.21 4.83 67.05
C ALA A 8 18.85 5.59 65.76
N ALA A 9 19.66 5.46 64.72
CA ALA A 9 19.37 6.00 63.40
C ALA A 9 18.44 5.04 62.64
N LEU A 10 17.19 5.46 62.43
CA LEU A 10 16.24 4.82 61.52
C LEU A 10 16.59 5.22 60.08
N GLY A 11 17.29 4.35 59.37
CA GLY A 11 17.54 4.50 57.93
C GLY A 11 16.31 4.10 57.13
N ALA A 12 15.59 5.08 56.56
CA ALA A 12 14.53 4.83 55.60
C ALA A 12 15.16 4.51 54.23
N ALA A 13 15.20 3.22 53.86
CA ALA A 13 15.56 2.81 52.52
C ALA A 13 14.37 3.08 51.58
N ALA A 14 14.41 4.21 50.87
CA ALA A 14 13.49 4.46 49.76
C ALA A 14 13.86 3.54 48.59
N ALA A 15 13.10 2.45 48.43
CA ALA A 15 13.20 1.62 47.24
C ALA A 15 12.72 2.44 46.02
N LEU A 16 13.67 2.87 45.19
CA LEU A 16 13.39 3.42 43.87
C LEU A 16 12.78 2.31 43.01
N LEU A 17 11.45 2.26 42.95
CA LEU A 17 10.73 1.54 41.91
C LEU A 17 11.09 2.23 40.60
N ALA A 18 12.04 1.67 39.86
CA ALA A 18 12.22 2.01 38.46
C ALA A 18 10.87 1.80 37.77
N PRO A 19 10.34 2.78 37.01
CA PRO A 19 9.15 2.53 36.23
C PRO A 19 9.43 1.32 35.35
N ALA A 20 8.62 0.27 35.47
CA ALA A 20 8.63 -0.80 34.49
C ALA A 20 8.44 -0.12 33.13
N ALA A 21 9.40 -0.27 32.23
CA ALA A 21 9.22 0.14 30.86
C ALA A 21 7.89 -0.47 30.41
N ALA A 22 6.93 0.36 30.02
CA ALA A 22 5.73 -0.13 29.36
C ALA A 22 6.22 -1.08 28.25
N PRO A 23 5.64 -2.28 28.11
CA PRO A 23 6.00 -3.14 26.98
C PRO A 23 5.88 -2.26 25.75
N ALA A 24 6.94 -2.16 24.94
CA ALA A 24 6.84 -1.53 23.63
C ALA A 24 5.62 -2.17 22.98
N GLN A 25 4.55 -1.40 22.81
CA GLN A 25 3.30 -1.91 22.27
C GLN A 25 3.64 -2.32 20.85
N GLY A 26 3.92 -3.61 20.68
CA GLY A 26 4.49 -4.14 19.45
C GLY A 26 3.52 -3.79 18.33
N TRP A 27 4.05 -3.25 17.24
CA TRP A 27 3.26 -3.06 16.04
C TRP A 27 2.61 -4.42 15.70
N PRO A 28 1.28 -4.49 15.54
CA PRO A 28 0.59 -5.76 15.40
C PRO A 28 1.13 -6.52 14.19
N ALA A 29 1.26 -7.84 14.33
CA ALA A 29 1.56 -8.68 13.19
C ALA A 29 0.39 -8.61 12.18
N PRO A 30 0.67 -8.46 10.88
CA PRO A 30 -0.35 -8.58 9.86
C PRO A 30 -0.81 -10.03 9.72
N VAL A 31 -1.93 -10.24 9.04
CA VAL A 31 -2.35 -11.58 8.64
C VAL A 31 -1.40 -12.17 7.58
N ASN A 32 -1.47 -13.48 7.38
CA ASN A 32 -0.70 -14.13 6.33
C ASN A 32 -1.15 -13.64 4.95
N PRO A 33 -0.21 -13.33 4.03
CA PRO A 33 -0.56 -12.86 2.70
C PRO A 33 -1.28 -13.93 1.89
N LEU A 34 -2.18 -13.49 1.03
CA LEU A 34 -2.74 -14.32 -0.03
C LEU A 34 -1.62 -14.68 -1.03
N PRO A 35 -1.68 -15.88 -1.63
CA PRO A 35 -0.78 -16.22 -2.73
C PRO A 35 -1.01 -15.27 -3.91
N GLU A 36 0.06 -14.97 -4.65
CA GLU A 36 -0.04 -14.22 -5.89
C GLU A 36 -1.02 -14.91 -6.86
N ARG A 37 -2.01 -14.15 -7.31
CA ARG A 37 -3.07 -14.55 -8.24
C ARG A 37 -3.42 -13.38 -9.14
N ALA A 38 -2.45 -13.00 -9.96
CA ALA A 38 -2.55 -11.89 -10.90
C ALA A 38 -2.86 -12.36 -12.32
N THR A 39 -3.57 -11.53 -13.09
CA THR A 39 -3.54 -11.66 -14.56
C THR A 39 -2.16 -11.25 -15.06
N ALA A 40 -1.76 -11.76 -16.23
CA ALA A 40 -0.47 -11.39 -16.83
C ALA A 40 -0.35 -9.88 -17.07
N LEU A 41 -1.44 -9.22 -17.47
CA LEU A 41 -1.45 -7.79 -17.73
C LEU A 41 -1.43 -6.94 -16.45
N ASP A 42 -2.14 -7.34 -15.39
CA ASP A 42 -2.05 -6.62 -14.10
C ASP A 42 -0.64 -6.77 -13.51
N LYS A 43 -0.01 -7.95 -13.63
CA LYS A 43 1.37 -8.12 -13.17
C LYS A 43 2.36 -7.30 -13.98
N ARG A 44 2.22 -7.33 -15.31
CA ARG A 44 3.11 -6.64 -16.26
C ARG A 44 3.22 -5.14 -16.01
N PHE A 45 2.16 -4.52 -15.52
CA PHE A 45 2.08 -3.08 -15.27
C PHE A 45 1.99 -2.72 -13.79
N GLN A 46 2.23 -3.67 -12.90
CA GLN A 46 2.24 -3.41 -11.46
C GLN A 46 3.33 -2.36 -11.15
N PRO A 47 3.05 -1.32 -10.37
CA PRO A 47 4.09 -0.39 -9.94
C PRO A 47 5.21 -1.09 -9.15
N ALA A 48 6.45 -0.64 -9.35
CA ALA A 48 7.58 -1.01 -8.52
C ALA A 48 7.71 0.01 -7.39
N ILE A 49 7.69 -0.47 -6.16
CA ILE A 49 7.58 0.37 -4.97
C ILE A 49 8.93 0.48 -4.26
N ASP A 50 9.26 1.70 -3.88
CA ASP A 50 10.24 2.00 -2.83
C ASP A 50 9.54 2.70 -1.66
N PHE A 51 10.25 2.85 -0.54
CA PHE A 51 9.73 3.39 0.71
C PHE A 51 10.76 4.35 1.28
N ASP A 52 10.38 5.59 1.58
CA ASP A 52 11.24 6.48 2.33
C ASP A 52 11.51 5.89 3.74
N THR A 53 12.61 6.27 4.39
CA THR A 53 12.97 5.75 5.72
C THR A 53 11.96 6.01 6.85
N ASP A 54 11.00 6.91 6.63
CA ASP A 54 10.01 7.36 7.60
C ASP A 54 8.65 6.64 7.54
N VAL A 55 8.52 5.58 6.74
CA VAL A 55 7.26 4.82 6.60
C VAL A 55 7.36 3.37 7.05
N CYS A 56 6.22 2.68 7.24
CA CYS A 56 6.18 1.22 7.35
C CYS A 56 6.09 0.56 5.95
N PHE A 57 6.42 -0.72 5.81
CA PHE A 57 6.10 -1.46 4.58
C PHE A 57 4.62 -1.85 4.54
N ASN A 58 4.02 -1.93 3.35
CA ASN A 58 2.65 -2.42 3.20
C ASN A 58 2.57 -3.93 3.48
N VAL A 59 1.38 -4.37 3.86
CA VAL A 59 1.09 -5.74 4.29
C VAL A 59 -0.19 -6.25 3.63
N ALA A 60 -0.47 -7.53 3.79
CA ALA A 60 -1.76 -8.10 3.43
C ALA A 60 -2.87 -7.52 4.30
N ALA A 61 -3.94 -7.07 3.66
CA ALA A 61 -5.15 -6.61 4.34
C ALA A 61 -6.01 -7.78 4.85
N VAL A 62 -6.03 -8.90 4.12
CA VAL A 62 -6.90 -10.05 4.39
C VAL A 62 -6.19 -11.37 4.10
N ASP A 63 -6.49 -12.41 4.89
CA ASP A 63 -5.98 -13.77 4.65
C ASP A 63 -6.98 -14.68 3.93
N TYR A 64 -6.57 -15.93 3.71
CA TYR A 64 -7.37 -16.96 3.06
C TYR A 64 -8.70 -17.28 3.77
N ASN A 65 -8.79 -17.02 5.08
CA ASN A 65 -9.98 -17.27 5.89
C ASN A 65 -10.87 -16.02 6.02
N GLY A 66 -10.47 -14.88 5.45
CA GLY A 66 -11.18 -13.61 5.59
C GLY A 66 -10.88 -12.87 6.89
N ASN A 67 -9.82 -13.24 7.63
CA ASN A 67 -9.36 -12.40 8.74
C ASN A 67 -8.69 -11.15 8.17
N VAL A 68 -8.98 -9.99 8.77
CA VAL A 68 -8.40 -8.71 8.36
C VAL A 68 -7.25 -8.35 9.31
N SER A 69 -6.15 -7.84 8.75
CA SER A 69 -5.01 -7.33 9.53
C SER A 69 -5.46 -6.30 10.56
N ALA A 70 -4.95 -6.42 11.79
CA ALA A 70 -5.38 -5.57 12.89
C ALA A 70 -4.97 -4.11 12.68
N ALA A 71 -5.77 -3.17 13.18
CA ALA A 71 -5.39 -1.76 13.25
C ALA A 71 -4.09 -1.57 14.04
N ALA A 72 -3.23 -0.70 13.54
CA ALA A 72 -2.17 -0.04 14.29
C ALA A 72 -2.47 1.46 14.32
N SER A 73 -1.93 2.19 15.29
CA SER A 73 -2.02 3.64 15.34
C SER A 73 -0.83 4.16 16.14
N THR A 74 -0.23 5.22 15.63
CA THR A 74 0.79 6.02 16.31
C THR A 74 0.60 7.45 15.85
N TYR A 75 1.12 8.44 16.58
CA TYR A 75 1.30 9.82 16.11
C TYR A 75 2.79 10.15 15.92
N ALA A 76 3.63 9.12 15.87
CA ALA A 76 5.07 9.27 15.66
C ALA A 76 5.34 9.63 14.21
N THR A 77 6.34 10.48 13.98
CA THR A 77 6.88 10.77 12.64
C THR A 77 7.94 9.76 12.20
N ARG A 78 8.14 8.69 12.97
CA ARG A 78 9.09 7.62 12.66
C ARG A 78 8.43 6.25 12.84
N PRO A 79 8.69 5.33 11.92
CA PRO A 79 8.14 3.98 11.97
C PRO A 79 8.80 3.17 13.09
N PRO A 80 8.05 2.33 13.80
CA PRO A 80 8.64 1.30 14.64
C PRO A 80 9.52 0.36 13.79
N ALA A 81 10.70 -0.02 14.30
CA ALA A 81 11.62 -0.89 13.59
C ALA A 81 10.99 -2.23 13.14
N SER A 82 9.98 -2.73 13.87
CA SER A 82 9.28 -3.97 13.56
C SER A 82 8.54 -3.93 12.21
N CYS A 83 7.92 -2.80 11.85
CA CYS A 83 7.16 -2.66 10.60
C CYS A 83 8.06 -2.38 9.37
N ARG A 84 9.38 -2.25 9.59
CA ARG A 84 10.40 -2.17 8.54
C ARG A 84 11.30 -3.42 8.49
N SER A 85 10.94 -4.48 9.19
CA SER A 85 11.70 -5.73 9.12
C SER A 85 11.49 -6.45 7.79
N ALA A 86 12.48 -7.23 7.35
CA ALA A 86 12.35 -8.05 6.14
C ALA A 86 11.19 -9.07 6.23
N GLY A 87 10.83 -9.52 7.44
CA GLY A 87 9.65 -10.35 7.66
C GLY A 87 8.35 -9.62 7.36
N TYR A 88 8.26 -8.35 7.76
CA TYR A 88 7.13 -7.49 7.48
C TYR A 88 6.97 -7.24 5.98
N LEU A 89 8.07 -6.96 5.26
CA LEU A 89 8.05 -6.80 3.80
C LEU A 89 7.52 -8.05 3.07
N ARG A 90 7.86 -9.26 3.55
CA ARG A 90 7.39 -10.53 2.99
C ARG A 90 5.91 -10.83 3.26
N SER A 91 5.26 -10.08 4.14
CA SER A 91 3.83 -10.21 4.43
C SER A 91 2.95 -9.33 3.53
N SER A 92 3.52 -8.76 2.47
CA SER A 92 2.82 -7.85 1.56
C SER A 92 1.88 -8.55 0.59
N ASN A 93 0.77 -7.87 0.29
CA ASN A 93 0.01 -8.05 -0.93
C ASN A 93 -0.22 -6.70 -1.59
N VAL A 94 -0.48 -6.75 -2.89
CA VAL A 94 -1.09 -5.67 -3.68
C VAL A 94 -2.40 -6.20 -4.22
N TYR A 95 -3.41 -5.34 -4.32
CA TYR A 95 -4.72 -5.71 -4.83
C TYR A 95 -5.02 -4.91 -6.09
N ALA A 96 -5.42 -5.58 -7.18
CA ALA A 96 -5.69 -4.91 -8.44
C ALA A 96 -7.13 -5.09 -8.90
N ARG A 97 -7.66 -4.06 -9.57
CA ARG A 97 -8.86 -4.17 -10.39
C ARG A 97 -8.68 -3.29 -11.63
N SER A 98 -8.92 -3.88 -12.78
CA SER A 98 -8.81 -3.20 -14.06
C SER A 98 -10.21 -2.92 -14.63
N ARG A 99 -10.35 -1.78 -15.31
CA ARG A 99 -11.49 -1.46 -16.18
C ARG A 99 -10.95 -1.08 -17.56
N CYS A 100 -11.44 -1.70 -18.62
CA CYS A 100 -11.05 -1.42 -20.00
C CYS A 100 -12.27 -1.11 -20.86
N ASN A 101 -12.14 -0.09 -21.71
CA ASN A 101 -13.09 0.26 -22.76
C ASN A 101 -12.48 1.36 -23.65
N ASN A 102 -13.03 1.54 -24.85
CA ASN A 102 -12.71 2.67 -25.72
C ASN A 102 -11.21 2.85 -26.01
N GLY A 103 -10.45 1.74 -26.11
CA GLY A 103 -9.03 1.77 -26.45
C GLY A 103 -8.09 2.05 -25.27
N TYR A 104 -8.61 2.13 -24.04
CA TYR A 104 -7.81 2.32 -22.82
C TYR A 104 -8.21 1.38 -21.69
N CYS A 105 -7.27 1.16 -20.77
CA CYS A 105 -7.50 0.48 -19.50
C CYS A 105 -7.01 1.34 -18.34
N GLY A 106 -7.85 1.53 -17.32
CA GLY A 106 -7.44 1.98 -15.99
C GLY A 106 -7.13 0.76 -15.12
N ARG A 107 -5.84 0.54 -14.84
CA ARG A 107 -5.36 -0.56 -13.98
C ARG A 107 -5.11 -0.02 -12.58
N VAL A 108 -6.02 -0.27 -11.66
CA VAL A 108 -5.99 0.31 -10.31
C VAL A 108 -5.33 -0.69 -9.35
N TYR A 109 -4.28 -0.25 -8.67
CA TYR A 109 -3.53 -1.01 -7.66
C TYR A 109 -3.72 -0.34 -6.31
N ALA A 110 -4.17 -1.12 -5.33
CA ALA A 110 -4.39 -0.70 -3.95
C ALA A 110 -3.40 -1.40 -3.02
N TYR A 111 -2.81 -0.63 -2.11
CA TYR A 111 -1.80 -1.04 -1.14
C TYR A 111 -2.32 -0.73 0.26
N PHE A 112 -2.07 -1.62 1.22
CA PHE A 112 -2.63 -1.51 2.56
C PHE A 112 -1.55 -1.43 3.64
N TRP A 113 -1.74 -0.51 4.59
CA TRP A 113 -0.98 -0.46 5.83
C TRP A 113 -1.92 -0.53 7.04
N GLN A 114 -1.39 -1.02 8.16
CA GLN A 114 -2.15 -1.09 9.41
C GLN A 114 -2.35 0.31 10.05
N SER A 115 -1.62 1.35 9.61
CA SER A 115 -1.72 2.73 10.12
C SER A 115 -1.18 3.74 9.11
N ASP A 116 -1.74 4.96 9.17
CA ASP A 116 -1.25 6.18 8.50
C ASP A 116 -0.41 7.09 9.43
N PHE A 117 -0.08 6.67 10.65
CA PHE A 117 0.51 7.53 11.70
C PHE A 117 -0.33 8.75 12.11
N SER A 118 -1.53 8.88 11.56
CA SER A 118 -2.55 9.84 11.97
C SER A 118 -3.84 9.12 12.38
N HIS A 119 -4.09 7.97 11.76
CA HIS A 119 -5.20 7.07 12.04
C HIS A 119 -4.83 5.59 11.86
N ALA A 120 -5.76 4.74 12.29
CA ALA A 120 -5.73 3.33 11.99
C ALA A 120 -6.08 3.08 10.53
N TYR A 121 -5.41 2.08 9.96
CA TYR A 121 -5.52 1.66 8.57
C TYR A 121 -5.15 2.73 7.56
N ASP A 122 -4.49 2.31 6.49
CA ASP A 122 -4.25 3.17 5.35
C ASP A 122 -4.38 2.37 4.05
N TRP A 123 -4.89 3.03 3.02
CA TRP A 123 -5.08 2.47 1.69
C TRP A 123 -4.66 3.49 0.65
N GLU A 124 -3.52 3.22 0.02
CA GLU A 124 -3.04 4.05 -1.08
C GLU A 124 -3.32 3.42 -2.43
N THR A 125 -3.59 4.27 -3.41
CA THR A 125 -3.99 3.85 -4.75
C THR A 125 -3.09 4.42 -5.83
N ILE A 126 -2.68 3.56 -6.76
CA ILE A 126 -1.97 3.93 -7.99
C ILE A 126 -2.79 3.40 -9.17
N ILE A 127 -3.01 4.24 -10.17
CA ILE A 127 -3.67 3.86 -11.43
C ILE A 127 -2.65 3.95 -12.55
N VAL A 128 -2.42 2.84 -13.24
CA VAL A 128 -1.62 2.81 -14.47
C VAL A 128 -2.58 2.81 -15.65
N TRP A 129 -2.58 3.91 -16.40
CA TRP A 129 -3.36 4.05 -17.63
C TRP A 129 -2.58 3.43 -18.77
N THR A 130 -3.21 2.50 -19.47
CA THR A 130 -2.58 1.77 -20.57
C THR A 130 -3.46 1.82 -21.82
N THR A 131 -2.86 1.67 -22.99
CA THR A 131 -3.63 1.35 -24.20
C THR A 131 -4.25 -0.04 -24.07
N ASP A 132 -5.42 -0.25 -24.69
CA ASP A 132 -6.17 -1.50 -24.59
C ASP A 132 -5.43 -2.73 -25.17
N ALA A 133 -5.88 -3.88 -24.69
CA ALA A 133 -5.62 -5.30 -24.96
C ALA A 133 -4.42 -5.71 -25.85
N GLY A 134 -3.48 -6.44 -25.22
CA GLY A 134 -2.54 -7.34 -25.90
C GLY A 134 -1.07 -7.15 -25.51
N SER A 135 -0.19 -7.95 -26.11
CA SER A 135 1.27 -7.82 -25.94
C SER A 135 1.80 -6.45 -26.37
N GLY A 136 1.07 -5.73 -27.22
CA GLY A 136 1.38 -4.36 -27.64
C GLY A 136 0.95 -3.27 -26.67
N SER A 137 0.23 -3.59 -25.59
CA SER A 137 -0.25 -2.60 -24.61
C SER A 137 0.92 -1.82 -24.00
N ARG A 138 0.76 -0.51 -23.83
CA ARG A 138 1.79 0.42 -23.32
C ARG A 138 1.19 1.34 -22.28
N VAL A 139 2.02 1.78 -21.33
CA VAL A 139 1.65 2.84 -20.37
C VAL A 139 1.52 4.17 -21.10
N VAL A 140 0.43 4.89 -20.87
CA VAL A 140 0.21 6.25 -21.38
C VAL A 140 0.32 7.30 -20.27
N GLY A 141 0.03 6.90 -19.03
CA GLY A 141 0.22 7.73 -17.86
C GLY A 141 0.02 6.96 -16.56
N VAL A 142 0.37 7.60 -15.46
CA VAL A 142 0.21 7.06 -14.11
C VAL A 142 -0.42 8.12 -13.24
N THR A 143 -1.42 7.72 -12.48
CA THR A 143 -2.09 8.54 -11.47
C THR A 143 -1.83 7.96 -10.10
N ARG A 144 -1.60 8.80 -9.10
CA ARG A 144 -1.50 8.41 -7.69
C ARG A 144 -2.57 9.13 -6.87
N GLY A 145 -2.96 8.54 -5.74
CA GLY A 145 -3.74 9.22 -4.71
C GLY A 145 -2.97 10.40 -4.12
N ASP A 146 -3.71 11.45 -3.76
CA ASP A 146 -3.18 12.65 -3.12
C ASP A 146 -4.21 13.22 -2.12
N HIS A 147 -4.33 12.61 -0.94
CA HIS A 147 -5.23 13.06 0.13
C HIS A 147 -6.70 13.26 -0.28
N GLY A 148 -7.22 12.35 -1.09
CA GLY A 148 -8.59 12.42 -1.65
C GLY A 148 -8.69 13.12 -3.01
N ASP A 149 -7.58 13.65 -3.54
CA ASP A 149 -7.44 14.06 -4.93
C ASP A 149 -6.50 13.11 -5.71
N TRP A 150 -6.15 13.48 -6.94
CA TRP A 150 -5.40 12.66 -7.88
C TRP A 150 -4.33 13.46 -8.62
N ASP A 151 -3.08 13.02 -8.52
CA ASP A 151 -1.95 13.58 -9.29
C ASP A 151 -1.59 12.63 -10.44
N THR A 152 -1.66 13.14 -11.68
CA THR A 152 -1.48 12.37 -12.90
C THR A 152 -0.31 12.88 -13.73
N ARG A 153 0.58 11.97 -14.13
CA ARG A 153 1.67 12.25 -15.07
C ARG A 153 1.53 11.40 -16.33
N ALA A 154 1.58 12.05 -17.48
CA ALA A 154 1.67 11.38 -18.77
C ALA A 154 3.10 10.90 -19.03
N VAL A 155 3.25 9.79 -19.75
CA VAL A 155 4.57 9.29 -20.20
C VAL A 155 5.28 10.34 -21.06
N SER A 156 4.53 11.05 -21.92
CA SER A 156 5.05 12.12 -22.78
C SER A 156 5.65 13.30 -22.01
N GLY A 157 5.32 13.46 -20.72
CA GLY A 157 5.87 14.50 -19.87
C GLY A 157 7.30 14.23 -19.40
N GLY A 158 7.83 13.01 -19.60
CA GLY A 158 9.24 12.67 -19.28
C GLY A 158 9.57 12.59 -17.78
N GLN A 159 8.56 12.69 -16.91
CA GLN A 159 8.71 12.71 -15.44
C GLN A 159 8.54 11.35 -14.77
N LEU A 160 8.08 10.33 -15.49
CA LEU A 160 7.92 8.98 -14.97
C LEU A 160 9.21 8.19 -15.09
N ARG A 161 9.51 7.35 -14.10
CA ARG A 161 10.63 6.42 -14.10
C ARG A 161 10.11 5.00 -14.09
N PHE A 162 10.85 4.10 -14.73
CA PHE A 162 10.45 2.70 -14.90
C PHE A 162 11.61 1.77 -14.56
N VAL A 163 11.28 0.59 -14.06
CA VAL A 163 12.18 -0.56 -13.97
C VAL A 163 11.52 -1.73 -14.69
N SER A 164 12.30 -2.58 -15.34
CA SER A 164 11.79 -3.77 -16.03
C SER A 164 12.34 -5.03 -15.39
N ASP A 165 11.50 -6.07 -15.34
CA ASP A 165 11.90 -7.42 -14.97
C ASP A 165 11.29 -8.44 -15.96
N THR A 166 11.29 -9.72 -15.61
CA THR A 166 10.71 -10.78 -16.45
C THR A 166 9.18 -10.73 -16.54
N THR A 167 8.52 -10.01 -15.62
CA THR A 167 7.08 -9.86 -15.54
C THR A 167 6.58 -8.64 -16.32
N GLY A 168 7.38 -7.56 -16.42
CA GLY A 168 6.99 -6.41 -17.24
C GLY A 168 7.83 -5.15 -17.09
N GLU A 169 7.15 -4.02 -17.29
CA GLU A 169 7.70 -2.67 -17.15
C GLU A 169 6.87 -1.92 -16.11
N HIS A 170 7.55 -1.50 -15.05
CA HIS A 170 6.93 -1.10 -13.79
C HIS A 170 7.23 0.36 -13.52
N ALA A 171 6.19 1.19 -13.45
CA ALA A 171 6.34 2.58 -13.02
C ALA A 171 6.88 2.61 -11.57
N LYS A 172 7.88 3.45 -11.32
CA LYS A 172 8.51 3.60 -10.01
C LYS A 172 7.80 4.65 -9.17
N LEU A 173 7.34 4.24 -7.99
CA LEU A 173 6.75 5.12 -6.99
C LEU A 173 7.42 4.88 -5.63
N VAL A 174 7.42 5.91 -4.80
CA VAL A 174 7.98 5.86 -3.45
C VAL A 174 6.87 6.16 -2.46
N PHE A 175 6.64 5.29 -1.49
CA PHE A 175 5.73 5.59 -0.39
C PHE A 175 6.45 6.49 0.63
N HIS A 176 5.83 7.61 0.97
CA HIS A 176 6.44 8.74 1.67
C HIS A 176 5.52 9.26 2.77
N TYR A 177 6.09 9.71 3.90
CA TYR A 177 5.36 10.45 4.92
C TYR A 177 5.39 11.95 4.63
N GLU A 178 4.25 12.53 4.23
CA GLU A 178 4.16 13.96 3.98
C GLU A 178 3.99 14.74 5.28
N THR A 179 5.05 15.46 5.67
CA THR A 179 5.11 16.17 6.96
C THR A 179 4.01 17.24 7.11
N TRP A 180 3.61 17.91 6.02
CA TRP A 180 2.58 18.96 6.06
C TRP A 180 1.15 18.40 6.08
N GLY A 181 0.94 17.23 5.46
CA GLY A 181 -0.33 16.51 5.49
C GLY A 181 -0.53 15.67 6.75
N PHE A 182 0.54 15.44 7.52
CA PHE A 182 0.57 14.47 8.63
C PHE A 182 0.02 13.09 8.21
N SER A 183 0.29 12.69 6.98
CA SER A 183 -0.28 11.50 6.36
C SER A 183 0.67 10.99 5.28
N HIS A 184 0.51 9.73 4.90
CA HIS A 184 1.31 9.10 3.88
C HIS A 184 0.67 9.26 2.50
N LEU A 185 1.52 9.15 1.48
CA LEU A 185 1.10 9.08 0.09
C LEU A 185 2.19 8.45 -0.75
N PHE A 186 1.83 7.95 -1.92
CA PHE A 186 2.83 7.69 -2.95
C PHE A 186 3.31 8.99 -3.56
N ARG A 187 4.62 9.18 -3.72
CA ARG A 187 5.19 10.18 -4.63
C ARG A 187 5.77 9.48 -5.85
N PHE A 188 5.80 10.17 -6.98
CA PHE A 188 6.57 9.68 -8.12
C PHE A 188 8.06 9.68 -7.79
N SER A 189 8.79 8.66 -8.26
CA SER A 189 10.24 8.60 -8.10
C SER A 189 10.91 9.80 -8.78
N LYS A 190 11.95 10.34 -8.15
CA LYS A 190 12.68 11.52 -8.61
C LYS A 190 13.42 11.23 -9.90
N THR A 191 13.50 12.26 -10.74
CA THR A 191 14.07 12.15 -12.08
C THR A 191 15.59 12.11 -12.11
N ASP A 192 16.24 12.54 -11.04
CA ASP A 192 17.69 12.68 -10.86
C ASP A 192 18.37 11.44 -10.26
N GLY A 193 17.59 10.40 -9.92
CA GLY A 193 18.09 9.16 -9.33
C GLY A 193 18.35 9.23 -7.82
N SER A 194 17.99 10.31 -7.14
CA SER A 194 18.22 10.47 -5.69
C SER A 194 17.32 9.62 -4.78
N ASP A 195 16.52 8.72 -5.35
CA ASP A 195 15.77 7.67 -4.64
C ASP A 195 16.48 6.30 -4.75
N GLU A 196 17.72 6.26 -5.22
CA GLU A 196 18.50 5.02 -5.30
C GLU A 196 19.69 5.01 -4.33
N PRO A 197 20.00 3.86 -3.69
CA PRO A 197 19.26 2.60 -3.75
C PRO A 197 17.97 2.63 -2.91
N ALA A 198 17.01 1.77 -3.26
CA ALA A 198 15.75 1.63 -2.53
C ALA A 198 15.95 1.34 -1.02
N GLU A 199 15.21 2.02 -0.15
CA GLU A 199 15.43 2.01 1.31
C GLU A 199 14.69 0.87 2.05
N ASN A 200 14.40 -0.23 1.36
CA ASN A 200 13.67 -1.39 1.90
C ASN A 200 14.58 -2.55 2.36
N GLY A 201 15.90 -2.34 2.37
CA GLY A 201 16.91 -3.34 2.75
C GLY A 201 17.30 -4.32 1.65
N THR A 202 16.60 -4.35 0.51
CA THR A 202 17.00 -5.13 -0.68
C THR A 202 17.87 -4.32 -1.65
N GLY A 203 17.84 -2.99 -1.54
CA GLY A 203 18.54 -2.07 -2.45
C GLY A 203 17.92 -1.96 -3.84
N GLN A 204 16.73 -2.55 -4.06
CA GLN A 204 15.98 -2.48 -5.31
C GLN A 204 14.50 -2.18 -5.02
N SER A 205 13.82 -1.50 -5.94
CA SER A 205 12.35 -1.35 -5.85
C SER A 205 11.69 -2.73 -5.90
N VAL A 206 10.62 -2.92 -5.14
CA VAL A 206 9.94 -4.21 -5.01
C VAL A 206 8.68 -4.29 -5.85
N ILE A 207 8.48 -5.46 -6.47
CA ILE A 207 7.25 -5.82 -7.17
C ILE A 207 6.60 -6.94 -6.34
N GLN A 208 5.60 -6.57 -5.55
CA GLN A 208 5.06 -7.41 -4.48
C GLN A 208 4.02 -8.43 -4.98
N PRO A 209 3.72 -9.50 -4.22
CA PRO A 209 2.69 -10.48 -4.59
C PRO A 209 1.34 -9.81 -4.86
N LEU A 210 0.81 -9.99 -6.07
CA LEU A 210 -0.39 -9.29 -6.57
C LEU A 210 -1.62 -10.20 -6.60
N VAL A 211 -2.76 -9.70 -6.13
CA VAL A 211 -4.06 -10.36 -6.22
C VAL A 211 -4.98 -9.51 -7.11
N SER A 212 -5.26 -9.98 -8.33
CA SER A 212 -6.27 -9.35 -9.19
C SER A 212 -7.67 -9.51 -8.60
N TRP A 213 -8.64 -8.71 -9.05
CA TRP A 213 -9.99 -8.67 -8.50
C TRP A 213 -10.74 -10.01 -8.54
N ASN A 214 -10.51 -10.81 -9.59
CA ASN A 214 -11.01 -12.18 -9.66
C ASN A 214 -10.00 -13.24 -9.20
N GLY A 215 -8.83 -12.81 -8.71
CA GLY A 215 -7.78 -13.63 -8.14
C GLY A 215 -7.95 -13.93 -6.65
N TYR A 216 -8.91 -13.30 -5.96
CA TYR A 216 -9.22 -13.66 -4.58
C TYR A 216 -9.58 -15.15 -4.46
N PRO A 217 -9.22 -15.82 -3.34
CA PRO A 217 -9.43 -17.26 -3.19
C PRO A 217 -10.91 -17.66 -3.19
N SER A 218 -11.79 -16.74 -2.79
CA SER A 218 -13.24 -16.88 -2.87
C SER A 218 -13.91 -15.51 -2.95
N ARG A 219 -15.19 -15.48 -3.36
CA ARG A 219 -16.02 -14.27 -3.27
C ARG A 219 -16.16 -13.82 -1.82
N SER A 220 -16.33 -14.73 -0.86
CA SER A 220 -16.46 -14.37 0.55
C SER A 220 -15.24 -13.63 1.10
N VAL A 221 -14.01 -14.01 0.73
CA VAL A 221 -12.79 -13.29 1.15
C VAL A 221 -12.71 -11.91 0.50
N ARG A 222 -13.03 -11.81 -0.80
CA ARG A 222 -13.09 -10.52 -1.50
C ARG A 222 -14.12 -9.58 -0.88
N ASP A 223 -15.33 -10.08 -0.66
CA ASP A 223 -16.44 -9.31 -0.09
C ASP A 223 -16.12 -8.90 1.35
N ARG A 224 -15.39 -9.74 2.09
CA ARG A 224 -14.95 -9.45 3.45
C ARG A 224 -14.01 -8.25 3.51
N VAL A 225 -12.99 -8.18 2.67
CA VAL A 225 -12.10 -7.02 2.62
C VAL A 225 -12.79 -5.80 2.00
N ALA A 226 -13.61 -5.98 0.96
CA ALA A 226 -14.32 -4.89 0.31
C ALA A 226 -15.38 -4.23 1.22
N GLY A 227 -15.99 -5.01 2.11
CA GLY A 227 -17.00 -4.57 3.06
C GLY A 227 -16.48 -4.26 4.47
N TYR A 228 -15.17 -4.38 4.73
CA TYR A 228 -14.60 -4.07 6.04
C TYR A 228 -14.56 -2.55 6.27
N ASP A 229 -14.82 -2.13 7.51
CA ASP A 229 -14.72 -0.74 7.92
C ASP A 229 -13.28 -0.41 8.31
N PHE A 230 -12.57 0.26 7.40
CA PHE A 230 -11.20 0.74 7.60
C PHE A 230 -11.16 2.17 8.15
N GLY A 231 -12.27 2.71 8.65
CA GLY A 231 -12.35 4.09 9.12
C GLY A 231 -11.98 5.07 8.01
N SER A 232 -10.89 5.81 8.21
CA SER A 232 -10.39 6.79 7.24
C SER A 232 -9.74 6.15 6.00
N GLY A 233 -9.28 4.89 6.09
CA GLY A 233 -8.64 4.19 4.99
C GLY A 233 -9.61 3.84 3.86
N ASN A 234 -9.24 4.17 2.63
CA ASN A 234 -10.12 4.09 1.47
C ASN A 234 -9.71 3.00 0.46
N PHE A 235 -10.35 1.83 0.53
CA PHE A 235 -10.11 0.77 -0.45
C PHE A 235 -10.82 1.07 -1.80
N GLU A 236 -10.12 1.74 -2.72
CA GLU A 236 -10.71 2.33 -3.93
C GLU A 236 -11.22 1.32 -4.97
N ILE A 237 -10.71 0.10 -5.00
CA ILE A 237 -11.12 -0.90 -6.00
C ILE A 237 -12.42 -1.64 -5.66
N LYS A 238 -13.05 -1.34 -4.51
CA LYS A 238 -14.35 -1.91 -4.14
C LYS A 238 -15.49 -1.36 -5.01
N ASP A 239 -16.54 -2.15 -5.18
CA ASP A 239 -17.65 -1.85 -6.10
C ASP A 239 -18.25 -0.45 -5.90
N ALA A 240 -18.44 -0.03 -4.65
CA ALA A 240 -19.04 1.26 -4.31
C ALA A 240 -18.17 2.48 -4.68
N ARG A 241 -16.88 2.31 -4.97
CA ARG A 241 -15.94 3.42 -5.24
C ARG A 241 -15.36 3.38 -6.65
N PHE A 242 -15.10 2.19 -7.16
CA PHE A 242 -14.26 1.96 -8.33
C PHE A 242 -14.58 2.85 -9.55
N ALA A 243 -15.86 3.04 -9.88
CA ALA A 243 -16.26 3.94 -10.97
C ALA A 243 -15.92 5.40 -10.67
N THR A 244 -16.25 5.90 -9.48
CA THR A 244 -15.95 7.27 -9.04
C THR A 244 -14.45 7.53 -8.96
N THR A 245 -13.67 6.54 -8.48
CA THR A 245 -12.20 6.58 -8.46
C THR A 245 -11.64 6.83 -9.86
N LEU A 246 -12.03 6.00 -10.83
CA LEU A 246 -11.58 6.13 -12.22
C LEU A 246 -12.03 7.44 -12.87
N ALA A 247 -13.27 7.88 -12.60
CA ALA A 247 -13.80 9.14 -13.12
C ALA A 247 -12.98 10.34 -12.62
N ASN A 248 -12.67 10.37 -11.32
CA ASN A 248 -11.90 11.46 -10.72
C ASN A 248 -10.44 11.45 -11.18
N ALA A 249 -9.82 10.28 -11.27
CA ALA A 249 -8.44 10.14 -11.71
C ALA A 249 -8.23 10.49 -13.19
N ASN A 250 -9.24 10.30 -14.06
CA ASN A 250 -9.15 10.61 -15.49
C ASN A 250 -9.61 12.05 -15.84
N LYS A 251 -9.75 12.97 -14.87
CA LYS A 251 -10.17 14.36 -15.14
C LYS A 251 -9.24 15.11 -16.09
N SER A 252 -7.95 14.76 -16.11
CA SER A 252 -6.95 15.30 -17.05
C SER A 252 -7.05 14.70 -18.46
N ASN A 253 -7.98 13.77 -18.68
CA ASN A 253 -8.23 13.08 -19.94
C ASN A 253 -7.00 12.31 -20.46
N ILE A 254 -6.27 11.65 -19.54
CA ILE A 254 -5.10 10.81 -19.86
C ILE A 254 -5.48 9.55 -20.64
N ALA A 255 -6.71 9.06 -20.46
CA ALA A 255 -7.35 8.02 -21.25
C ALA A 255 -8.59 8.60 -21.97
N PRO A 256 -8.41 9.23 -23.15
CA PRO A 256 -9.49 9.84 -23.90
C PRO A 256 -10.63 8.88 -24.24
N GLY A 257 -11.86 9.30 -23.95
CA GLY A 257 -13.06 8.52 -24.23
C GLY A 257 -13.31 7.34 -23.29
N PHE A 258 -12.44 7.12 -22.29
CA PHE A 258 -12.65 6.09 -21.28
C PHE A 258 -13.92 6.36 -20.46
N ASP A 259 -14.81 5.38 -20.42
CA ASP A 259 -16.03 5.40 -19.61
C ASP A 259 -15.77 4.70 -18.27
N PRO A 260 -15.80 5.42 -17.14
CA PRO A 260 -15.52 4.84 -15.84
C PRO A 260 -16.63 3.93 -15.33
N THR A 261 -17.74 3.72 -16.05
CA THR A 261 -18.87 2.86 -15.64
C THR A 261 -19.05 1.65 -16.55
N LEU A 262 -18.43 1.65 -17.72
CA LEU A 262 -18.53 0.58 -18.70
C LEU A 262 -17.36 -0.41 -18.57
N ASP A 263 -17.68 -1.68 -18.47
CA ASP A 263 -16.70 -2.77 -18.48
C ASP A 263 -16.89 -3.61 -19.76
N ALA A 264 -16.18 -3.26 -20.83
CA ALA A 264 -16.41 -3.80 -22.17
C ALA A 264 -15.13 -4.30 -22.87
N GLY A 265 -13.96 -4.02 -22.31
CA GLY A 265 -12.67 -4.47 -22.86
C GLY A 265 -12.28 -5.87 -22.39
N ASN A 266 -11.37 -6.49 -23.12
CA ASN A 266 -10.81 -7.78 -22.72
C ASN A 266 -9.97 -7.65 -21.44
N ASP A 267 -9.84 -8.74 -20.68
CA ASP A 267 -9.06 -8.79 -19.44
C ASP A 267 -9.47 -7.76 -18.38
N SER A 268 -10.76 -7.42 -18.36
CA SER A 268 -11.33 -6.41 -17.47
C SER A 268 -12.51 -7.01 -16.69
N PRO A 269 -12.40 -7.17 -15.35
CA PRO A 269 -11.18 -7.04 -14.55
C PRO A 269 -10.19 -8.21 -14.76
N GLY A 270 -10.52 -9.14 -15.65
CA GLY A 270 -9.68 -10.26 -16.06
C GLY A 270 -9.79 -11.47 -15.13
N CYS A 271 -9.26 -12.61 -15.59
CA CYS A 271 -9.37 -13.90 -14.93
C CYS A 271 -8.01 -14.58 -14.77
N PRO A 272 -7.36 -14.45 -13.60
CA PRO A 272 -6.10 -15.11 -13.32
C PRO A 272 -6.19 -16.63 -13.45
N SER A 273 -5.06 -17.28 -13.78
CA SER A 273 -5.01 -18.74 -13.82
C SER A 273 -5.39 -19.34 -12.46
N GLY A 274 -6.28 -20.33 -12.49
CA GLY A 274 -6.80 -21.00 -11.29
C GLY A 274 -7.80 -20.19 -10.47
N ALA A 275 -8.29 -19.03 -10.96
CA ALA A 275 -9.34 -18.24 -10.31
C ALA A 275 -10.62 -19.07 -10.08
N THR A 276 -11.29 -18.81 -8.94
CA THR A 276 -12.57 -19.43 -8.55
C THR A 276 -13.73 -18.45 -8.56
N THR A 277 -13.45 -17.16 -8.82
CA THR A 277 -14.44 -16.07 -8.77
C THR A 277 -14.80 -15.51 -10.15
N CYS A 278 -14.03 -15.91 -11.16
CA CYS A 278 -14.46 -16.02 -12.55
C CYS A 278 -15.43 -17.21 -12.69
#